data_AF-A0AAJ6TZC6-F1
#
_entry.id   AF-A0AAJ6TZC6-F1
#
_cell.length_a   1.000
_cell.length_b   1.000
_cell.length_c   1.000
_cell.angle_alpha   90.00
_cell.angle_beta   90.00
_cell.angle_gamma   90.00
#
_symmetry.space_group_name_H-M   'P 1'
#
loop_
_entity.id
_entity.type
_entity.pdbx_description
1 polymer ?
#
loop_
_entity_poly.entity_id
_entity_poly.type
_entity_poly.pdbx_seq_one_letter_code
_entity_poly.pdbx_strand_id
1 'polypeptide(L)'
;MLNPLSLRRQLPSQIDVAGNRKAIVIYVPYRLRKAYRKVHLRLVRELEKKFSGKDVVLLATRRIVRPPKKGSAVQRPRSRTLTAVSEAMLEDLVYPAEIVGKRTRYRIDGSKISKIFLDPKERNNTEYKLESYAGVYRKLTGKDVVFDFPVTEA
;
A
#
# COMPACT_ATOMS: atom_id res chain seq x y z
N MET A 1 -21.44 -4.61 -18.23
CA MET A 1 -20.58 -3.46 -18.60
C MET A 1 -19.40 -3.36 -17.62
N LEU A 2 -18.18 -3.61 -18.09
CA LEU A 2 -16.96 -3.48 -17.29
C LEU A 2 -16.68 -2.00 -17.04
N ASN A 3 -16.56 -1.61 -15.77
CA ASN A 3 -16.31 -0.22 -15.37
C ASN A 3 -14.97 0.25 -15.99
N PRO A 4 -14.90 1.33 -16.78
CA PRO A 4 -13.67 1.76 -17.46
C PRO A 4 -12.55 2.16 -16.48
N LEU A 5 -12.90 2.50 -15.23
CA LEU A 5 -11.95 2.75 -14.14
C LEU A 5 -11.18 1.49 -13.68
N SER A 6 -11.68 0.29 -14.00
CA SER A 6 -11.00 -0.97 -13.63
C SER A 6 -9.86 -1.35 -14.57
N LEU A 7 -9.90 -0.90 -15.84
CA LEU A 7 -8.78 -1.06 -16.78
C LEU A 7 -7.72 0.02 -16.61
N ARG A 8 -8.09 1.24 -16.17
CA ARG A 8 -7.16 2.37 -16.05
C ARG A 8 -6.05 2.20 -15.00
N ARG A 9 -6.17 1.22 -14.10
CA ARG A 9 -5.18 0.94 -13.02
C ARG A 9 -4.23 -0.22 -13.33
N GLN A 10 -4.05 -0.60 -14.59
CA GLN A 10 -3.03 -1.58 -14.98
C GLN A 10 -1.72 -0.93 -15.43
N LEU A 11 -1.72 0.38 -15.70
CA LEU A 11 -0.52 1.09 -16.11
C LEU A 11 0.27 1.57 -14.89
N PRO A 12 1.61 1.50 -14.93
CA PRO A 12 2.44 2.07 -13.88
C PRO A 12 2.14 3.56 -13.73
N SER A 13 2.01 4.01 -12.49
CA SER A 13 1.71 5.42 -12.18
C SER A 13 2.86 6.05 -11.41
N GLN A 14 3.30 7.22 -11.87
CA GLN A 14 4.26 8.04 -11.14
C GLN A 14 3.51 8.93 -10.14
N ILE A 15 4.00 8.97 -8.90
CA ILE A 15 3.42 9.75 -7.81
C ILE A 15 4.52 10.62 -7.23
N ASP A 16 4.26 11.91 -7.10
CA ASP A 16 5.17 12.82 -6.40
C ASP A 16 5.05 12.62 -4.89
N VAL A 17 6.20 12.46 -4.23
CA VAL A 17 6.32 12.22 -2.78
C VAL A 17 6.96 13.45 -2.14
N ALA A 18 6.79 13.59 -0.82
CA ALA A 18 7.54 14.56 -0.02
C ALA A 18 9.07 14.42 -0.23
N GLY A 19 9.79 15.54 -0.12
CA GLY A 19 11.25 15.55 -0.29
C GLY A 19 11.73 15.60 -1.74
N ASN A 20 10.92 16.08 -2.68
CA ASN A 20 11.24 16.20 -4.12
C ASN A 20 11.57 14.87 -4.82
N ARG A 21 11.27 13.74 -4.17
CA ARG A 21 11.41 12.38 -4.72
C ARG A 21 10.12 11.96 -5.41
N LYS A 22 10.23 11.08 -6.41
CA LYS A 22 9.07 10.53 -7.12
C LYS A 22 9.01 9.03 -6.91
N ALA A 23 7.85 8.50 -6.57
CA ALA A 23 7.61 7.08 -6.47
C ALA A 23 7.00 6.53 -7.77
N ILE A 24 7.48 5.37 -8.22
CA ILE A 24 6.87 4.60 -9.31
C ILE A 24 6.06 3.48 -8.67
N VAL A 25 4.75 3.50 -8.93
CA VAL A 25 3.84 2.44 -8.50
C VAL A 25 3.59 1.51 -9.67
N ILE A 26 3.95 0.23 -9.49
CA ILE A 26 3.73 -0.82 -10.47
C ILE A 26 2.56 -1.69 -10.01
N TYR A 27 1.56 -1.79 -10.86
CA TYR A 27 0.36 -2.56 -10.59
C TYR A 27 0.53 -4.01 -11.05
N VAL A 28 0.45 -4.94 -10.09
CA VAL A 28 0.54 -6.38 -10.32
C VAL A 28 -0.86 -6.99 -10.30
N PRO A 29 -1.25 -7.82 -11.28
CA PRO A 29 -2.50 -8.59 -11.19
C PRO A 29 -2.56 -9.42 -9.91
N TYR A 30 -3.68 -9.39 -9.16
CA TYR A 30 -3.80 -10.09 -7.87
C TYR A 30 -3.42 -11.58 -7.93
N ARG A 31 -3.69 -12.26 -9.05
CA ARG A 31 -3.31 -13.67 -9.27
C ARG A 31 -1.80 -13.90 -9.22
N LEU A 32 -1.01 -12.94 -9.67
CA LEU A 32 0.46 -13.04 -9.75
C LEU A 32 1.16 -12.54 -8.48
N ARG A 33 0.43 -12.00 -7.50
CA ARG A 33 0.99 -11.42 -6.26
C ARG A 33 2.00 -12.35 -5.58
N LYS A 34 1.70 -13.66 -5.49
CA LYS A 34 2.56 -14.65 -4.83
C LYS A 34 3.89 -14.84 -5.58
N ALA A 35 3.87 -14.82 -6.91
CA ALA A 35 5.08 -14.93 -7.72
C ALA A 35 5.95 -13.68 -7.56
N TYR A 36 5.35 -12.48 -7.63
CA TYR A 36 6.07 -11.22 -7.45
C TYR A 36 6.65 -11.04 -6.05
N ARG A 37 6.00 -11.56 -4.99
CA ARG A 37 6.56 -11.56 -3.64
C ARG A 37 7.86 -12.36 -3.54
N LYS A 38 7.98 -13.49 -4.27
CA LYS A 38 9.22 -14.29 -4.29
C LYS A 38 10.40 -13.55 -4.92
N VAL A 39 10.15 -12.77 -5.97
CA VAL A 39 11.19 -12.03 -6.71
C VAL A 39 11.32 -10.56 -6.31
N HIS A 40 10.53 -10.10 -5.32
CA HIS A 40 10.37 -8.69 -4.99
C HIS A 40 11.70 -7.97 -4.72
N LEU A 41 12.55 -8.56 -3.87
CA LEU A 41 13.81 -7.93 -3.47
C LEU A 41 14.74 -7.69 -4.66
N ARG A 42 14.83 -8.67 -5.57
CA ARG A 42 15.66 -8.55 -6.79
C ARG A 42 15.05 -7.55 -7.77
N LEU A 43 13.75 -7.66 -8.01
CA LEU A 43 13.03 -6.84 -8.97
C LEU A 43 13.03 -5.37 -8.58
N VAL A 44 12.72 -5.03 -7.33
CA VAL A 44 12.75 -3.64 -6.84
C VAL A 44 14.16 -3.08 -6.94
N ARG A 45 15.18 -3.84 -6.54
CA ARG A 45 16.58 -3.41 -6.61
C ARG A 45 17.05 -3.13 -8.04
N GLU A 46 16.69 -3.98 -9.00
CA GLU A 46 17.02 -3.77 -10.42
C GLU A 46 16.29 -2.56 -11.00
N LEU A 47 15.01 -2.38 -10.65
CA LEU A 47 14.24 -1.24 -11.12
C LEU A 47 14.72 0.07 -10.51
N GLU A 48 15.08 0.11 -9.24
CA GLU A 48 15.63 1.31 -8.59
C GLU A 48 17.01 1.69 -9.14
N LYS A 49 17.81 0.69 -9.54
CA LYS A 49 19.06 0.96 -10.28
C LYS A 49 18.79 1.59 -11.64
N LYS A 50 17.78 1.12 -12.39
CA LYS A 50 17.42 1.67 -13.70
C LYS A 50 16.74 3.03 -13.61
N PHE A 51 15.93 3.23 -12.57
CA PHE A 51 15.20 4.45 -12.29
C PHE A 51 15.82 5.17 -11.09
N SER A 52 17.06 5.63 -11.27
CA SER A 52 17.79 6.38 -10.25
C SER A 52 16.97 7.56 -9.72
N GLY A 53 16.97 7.74 -8.40
CA GLY A 53 16.24 8.81 -7.70
C GLY A 53 14.73 8.60 -7.60
N LYS A 54 14.21 7.42 -7.97
CA LYS A 54 12.79 7.08 -7.82
C LYS A 54 12.61 5.81 -6.99
N ASP A 55 11.73 5.89 -6.00
CA ASP A 55 11.38 4.73 -5.19
C ASP A 55 10.36 3.85 -5.93
N VAL A 56 10.63 2.55 -6.05
CA VAL A 56 9.75 1.64 -6.78
C VAL A 56 8.92 0.81 -5.79
N VAL A 57 7.60 0.81 -5.98
CA VAL A 57 6.66 0.09 -5.11
C VAL A 57 5.72 -0.78 -5.94
N LEU A 58 5.50 -2.02 -5.48
CA LEU A 58 4.62 -2.98 -6.14
C LEU A 58 3.27 -3.05 -5.40
N LEU A 59 2.17 -2.93 -6.15
CA LEU A 59 0.83 -3.02 -5.58
C LEU A 59 -0.03 -4.02 -6.34
N ALA A 60 -0.72 -4.92 -5.63
CA ALA A 60 -1.66 -5.80 -6.30
C ALA A 60 -2.98 -5.09 -6.62
N THR A 61 -3.45 -5.24 -7.87
CA THR A 61 -4.72 -4.72 -8.34
C THR A 61 -5.88 -5.51 -7.74
N ARG A 62 -6.58 -4.90 -6.78
CA ARG A 62 -7.74 -5.49 -6.11
C ARG A 62 -9.02 -4.82 -6.56
N ARG A 63 -10.07 -5.61 -6.78
CA ARG A 63 -11.41 -5.11 -7.13
C ARG A 63 -12.22 -4.80 -5.88
N ILE A 64 -12.60 -3.54 -5.71
CA ILE A 64 -13.54 -3.11 -4.67
C ILE A 64 -14.95 -3.23 -5.23
N VAL A 65 -15.81 -3.98 -4.55
CA VAL A 65 -17.25 -4.07 -4.86
C VAL A 65 -17.99 -3.13 -3.92
N ARG A 66 -19.03 -2.42 -4.34
CA ARG A 66 -19.81 -1.57 -3.43
C ARG A 66 -20.71 -2.41 -2.52
N PRO A 67 -21.09 -1.94 -1.32
CA PRO A 67 -22.12 -2.60 -0.53
C PRO A 67 -23.39 -2.83 -1.37
N PRO A 68 -24.05 -3.99 -1.24
CA PRO A 68 -25.31 -4.27 -1.91
C PRO A 68 -26.38 -3.26 -1.49
N LYS A 69 -27.28 -2.88 -2.41
CA LYS A 69 -28.44 -2.04 -2.06
C LYS A 69 -29.43 -2.85 -1.23
N LYS A 70 -30.20 -2.17 -0.37
CA LYS A 70 -31.27 -2.80 0.44
C LYS A 70 -32.24 -3.53 -0.51
N GLY A 71 -32.53 -4.81 -0.23
CA GLY A 71 -33.38 -5.66 -1.07
C GLY A 71 -32.66 -6.45 -2.17
N SER A 72 -31.34 -6.33 -2.32
CA SER A 72 -30.59 -7.19 -3.25
C SER A 72 -30.10 -8.49 -2.60
N ALA A 73 -30.27 -9.62 -3.29
CA ALA A 73 -29.82 -10.94 -2.83
C ALA A 73 -28.30 -11.18 -3.00
N VAL A 74 -27.57 -10.22 -3.60
CA VAL A 74 -26.14 -10.38 -3.92
C VAL A 74 -25.29 -10.17 -2.67
N GLN A 75 -24.67 -11.25 -2.17
CA GLN A 75 -23.73 -11.17 -1.06
C GLN A 75 -22.36 -10.67 -1.53
N ARG A 76 -21.85 -9.63 -0.87
CA ARG A 76 -20.50 -9.09 -1.15
C ARG A 76 -19.45 -9.92 -0.40
N PRO A 77 -18.41 -10.43 -1.09
CA PRO A 77 -17.27 -11.07 -0.42
C PRO A 77 -16.52 -10.08 0.46
N ARG A 78 -16.15 -10.49 1.69
CA ARG A 78 -15.40 -9.65 2.65
C ARG A 78 -14.06 -9.17 2.07
N SER A 79 -13.39 -10.00 1.29
CA SER A 79 -12.12 -9.67 0.61
C SER A 79 -12.22 -8.53 -0.41
N ARG A 80 -13.43 -8.22 -0.89
CA ARG A 80 -13.70 -7.11 -1.83
C ARG A 80 -14.29 -5.89 -1.13
N THR A 81 -14.12 -5.80 0.19
CA THR A 81 -14.50 -4.63 0.97
C THR A 81 -13.48 -3.50 0.85
N LEU A 82 -13.90 -2.25 1.01
CA LEU A 82 -12.99 -1.10 0.95
C LEU A 82 -11.93 -1.19 2.07
N THR A 83 -12.35 -1.60 3.27
CA THR A 83 -11.48 -1.78 4.43
C THR A 83 -10.47 -2.89 4.21
N ALA A 84 -10.91 -4.10 3.82
CA ALA A 84 -10.01 -5.22 3.56
C ALA A 84 -9.03 -4.93 2.41
N VAL A 85 -9.46 -4.23 1.37
CA VAL A 85 -8.58 -3.82 0.27
C VAL A 85 -7.57 -2.76 0.74
N SER A 86 -7.97 -1.79 1.56
CA SER A 86 -7.03 -0.81 2.14
C SER A 86 -5.96 -1.49 3.00
N GLU A 87 -6.35 -2.45 3.84
CA GLU A 87 -5.41 -3.20 4.69
C GLU A 87 -4.45 -4.04 3.86
N ALA A 88 -4.98 -4.77 2.87
CA ALA A 88 -4.16 -5.59 1.99
C ALA A 88 -3.25 -4.75 1.06
N MET A 89 -3.58 -3.47 0.82
CA MET A 89 -2.68 -2.54 0.14
C MET A 89 -1.51 -2.14 1.03
N LEU A 90 -1.73 -1.91 2.32
CA LEU A 90 -0.65 -1.62 3.27
C LEU A 90 0.35 -2.75 3.33
N GLU A 91 -0.12 -4.00 3.39
CA GLU A 91 0.74 -5.19 3.36
C GLU A 91 1.57 -5.33 2.08
N ASP A 92 1.06 -4.88 0.93
CA ASP A 92 1.83 -4.92 -0.31
C ASP A 92 2.83 -3.77 -0.40
N LEU A 93 2.50 -2.60 0.16
CA LEU A 93 3.41 -1.44 0.21
C LEU A 93 4.67 -1.73 1.00
N VAL A 94 4.54 -2.37 2.17
CA VAL A 94 5.65 -2.50 3.13
C VAL A 94 6.48 -3.76 2.93
N TYR A 95 6.07 -4.68 2.05
CA TYR A 95 6.80 -5.90 1.77
C TYR A 95 8.26 -5.56 1.37
N PRO A 96 9.30 -6.22 1.94
CA PRO A 96 9.24 -7.45 2.72
C PRO A 96 8.87 -7.32 4.20
N ALA A 97 8.83 -6.10 4.76
CA ALA A 97 8.58 -5.90 6.18
C ALA A 97 7.14 -6.29 6.55
N GLU A 98 7.01 -6.91 7.71
CA GLU A 98 5.72 -7.30 8.25
C GLU A 98 5.17 -6.22 9.19
N ILE A 99 3.84 -6.05 9.17
CA ILE A 99 3.16 -5.12 10.07
C ILE A 99 2.90 -5.85 11.39
N VAL A 100 3.58 -5.43 12.44
CA VAL A 100 3.43 -5.96 13.80
C VAL A 100 2.18 -5.42 14.48
N GLY A 101 1.85 -4.15 14.23
CA GLY A 101 0.75 -3.49 14.92
C GLY A 101 0.15 -2.34 14.13
N LYS A 102 -1.11 -2.03 14.44
CA LYS A 102 -1.83 -0.87 13.88
C LYS A 102 -2.53 -0.15 15.02
N ARG A 103 -2.33 1.17 15.11
CA ARG A 103 -3.04 2.04 16.06
C ARG A 103 -3.67 3.19 15.29
N THR A 104 -4.93 3.47 15.53
CA THR A 104 -5.58 4.65 14.95
C THR A 104 -5.67 5.74 16.01
N ARG A 105 -5.00 6.86 15.77
CA ARG A 105 -5.12 8.05 16.61
C ARG A 105 -6.21 8.95 16.06
N TYR A 106 -7.13 9.34 16.93
CA TYR A 106 -8.14 10.35 16.66
C TYR A 106 -7.65 11.69 17.19
N ARG A 107 -7.63 12.73 16.35
CA ARG A 107 -7.37 14.11 16.78
C ARG A 107 -8.67 14.77 17.23
N ILE A 108 -8.54 15.91 17.93
CA ILE A 108 -9.65 16.73 18.41
C ILE A 108 -10.51 17.20 17.21
N ASP A 109 -9.87 17.50 16.08
CA ASP A 109 -10.55 17.90 14.82
C ASP A 109 -11.33 16.76 14.14
N GLY A 110 -11.39 15.56 14.74
CA GLY A 110 -12.01 14.37 14.15
C GLY A 110 -11.15 13.67 13.07
N SER A 111 -10.01 14.25 12.70
CA SER A 111 -9.08 13.62 11.76
C SER A 111 -8.46 12.34 12.34
N LYS A 112 -8.29 11.33 11.48
CA LYS A 112 -7.76 10.02 11.85
C LYS A 112 -6.37 9.82 11.24
N ILE A 113 -5.40 9.46 12.07
CA ILE A 113 -4.07 9.03 11.63
C ILE A 113 -3.90 7.56 11.97
N SER A 114 -3.53 6.74 11.00
CA SER A 114 -3.18 5.34 11.26
C SER A 114 -1.67 5.22 11.46
N LYS A 115 -1.25 4.90 12.68
CA LYS A 115 0.12 4.51 13.01
C LYS A 115 0.29 3.02 12.73
N ILE A 116 1.27 2.68 11.91
CA ILE A 116 1.58 1.31 11.50
C ILE A 116 2.97 0.97 12.01
N PHE A 117 3.05 -0.08 12.82
CA PHE A 117 4.30 -0.57 13.39
C PHE A 117 4.86 -1.69 12.52
N LEU A 118 6.08 -1.50 12.04
CA LEU A 118 6.81 -2.49 11.24
C LEU A 118 7.75 -3.31 12.11
N ASP A 119 8.13 -4.51 11.65
CA ASP A 119 9.14 -5.33 12.34
C ASP A 119 10.51 -4.61 12.37
N PRO A 120 11.12 -4.39 13.55
CA PRO A 120 12.43 -3.74 13.67
C PRO A 120 13.55 -4.45 12.91
N LYS A 121 13.43 -5.76 12.63
CA LYS A 121 14.46 -6.53 11.90
C LYS A 121 14.73 -6.01 10.50
N GLU A 122 13.71 -5.46 9.84
CA GLU A 122 13.80 -4.97 8.46
C GLU A 122 14.01 -3.44 8.37
N ARG A 123 14.34 -2.79 9.49
CA ARG A 123 14.51 -1.33 9.56
C ARG A 123 15.50 -0.80 8.54
N ASN A 124 16.69 -1.39 8.46
CA ASN A 124 17.76 -0.96 7.56
C ASN A 124 17.34 -0.95 6.08
N ASN A 125 16.43 -1.83 5.68
CA ASN A 125 15.99 -1.98 4.29
C ASN A 125 14.77 -1.10 3.95
N THR A 126 14.01 -0.64 4.95
CA THR A 126 12.72 0.03 4.72
C THR A 126 12.69 1.49 5.16
N GLU A 127 13.63 1.92 6.02
CA GLU A 127 13.66 3.26 6.62
C GLU A 127 13.71 4.39 5.57
N TYR A 128 14.49 4.21 4.49
CA TYR A 128 14.60 5.25 3.44
C TYR A 128 13.33 5.45 2.60
N LYS A 129 12.36 4.51 2.67
CA LYS A 129 11.12 4.50 1.88
C LYS A 129 9.86 4.88 2.66
N LEU A 130 9.94 5.09 3.98
CA LEU A 130 8.75 5.29 4.81
C LEU A 130 7.90 6.49 4.36
N GLU A 131 8.55 7.59 3.98
CA GLU A 131 7.89 8.78 3.44
C GLU A 131 7.17 8.48 2.12
N SER A 132 7.79 7.68 1.25
CA SER A 132 7.23 7.23 -0.02
C SER A 132 6.03 6.33 0.17
N TYR A 133 6.07 5.39 1.12
CA TYR A 133 4.91 4.58 1.46
C TYR A 133 3.73 5.43 1.95
N ALA A 134 3.99 6.41 2.81
CA ALA A 134 2.96 7.31 3.32
C ALA A 134 2.35 8.16 2.20
N GLY A 135 3.19 8.74 1.32
CA GLY A 135 2.76 9.53 0.18
C GLY A 135 1.93 8.74 -0.83
N VAL A 136 2.39 7.55 -1.21
CA VAL A 136 1.66 6.66 -2.13
C VAL A 136 0.31 6.25 -1.53
N TYR A 137 0.29 5.83 -0.27
CA TYR A 137 -0.95 5.41 0.37
C TYR A 137 -1.97 6.55 0.49
N ARG A 138 -1.51 7.75 0.86
CA ARG A 138 -2.33 8.96 0.93
C ARG A 138 -2.91 9.32 -0.43
N LYS A 139 -2.13 9.27 -1.51
CA LYS A 139 -2.61 9.56 -2.87
C LYS A 139 -3.65 8.56 -3.36
N LEU A 140 -3.47 7.28 -3.05
CA LEU A 140 -4.37 6.21 -3.53
C LEU A 140 -5.66 6.08 -2.71
N THR A 141 -5.59 6.32 -1.40
CA THR A 141 -6.72 6.06 -0.47
C THR A 141 -7.30 7.31 0.18
N GLY A 142 -6.58 8.43 0.18
CA GLY A 142 -6.95 9.65 0.89
C GLY A 142 -6.80 9.57 2.42
N LYS A 143 -6.20 8.49 2.95
CA LYS A 143 -6.01 8.29 4.38
C LYS A 143 -4.58 8.61 4.80
N ASP A 144 -4.42 9.27 5.93
CA ASP A 144 -3.11 9.58 6.49
C ASP A 144 -2.56 8.40 7.31
N VAL A 145 -1.30 8.04 7.00
CA VAL A 145 -0.58 6.94 7.63
C VAL A 145 0.80 7.42 8.07
N VAL A 146 1.22 6.94 9.22
CA VAL A 146 2.58 7.10 9.75
C VAL A 146 3.14 5.72 10.00
N PHE A 147 4.31 5.43 9.44
CA PHE A 147 5.04 4.20 9.69
C PHE A 147 6.06 4.44 10.80
N ASP A 148 6.17 3.48 11.71
CA ASP A 148 7.06 3.55 12.86
C ASP A 148 7.59 2.15 13.20
N PHE A 149 8.64 2.08 14.00
CA PHE A 149 9.12 0.82 14.56
C PHE A 149 8.78 0.77 16.05
N PRO A 150 8.35 -0.38 16.59
CA PRO A 150 8.15 -0.49 18.02
C PRO A 150 9.48 -0.25 18.72
N VAL A 151 9.50 0.70 19.67
CA VAL A 151 10.62 0.84 20.59
C VAL A 151 10.54 -0.37 21.51
N THR A 152 11.41 -1.36 21.30
CA THR A 152 11.68 -2.35 22.33
C THR A 152 12.31 -1.60 23.50
N GLU A 153 11.50 -1.25 24.49
CA GLU A 153 12.00 -1.08 25.85
C GLU A 153 12.60 -2.43 26.23
N ALA A 154 13.90 -2.41 26.52
CA ALA A 154 14.68 -3.57 26.93
C ALA A 154 14.25 -4.09 28.30
#